data_AF-A0A538BTE1-F1
#
_entry.id   AF-A0A538BTE1-F1
#
_cell.length_a   1.000
_cell.length_b   1.000
_cell.length_c   1.000
_cell.angle_alpha   90.00
_cell.angle_beta   90.00
_cell.angle_gamma   90.00
#
_symmetry.space_group_name_H-M   'P 1'
#
loop_
_entity.id
_entity.type
_entity.pdbx_description
1 polymer ?
#
loop_
_entity_poly.entity_id
_entity_poly.type
_entity_poly.pdbx_seq_one_letter_code
_entity_poly.pdbx_strand_id
1 'polypeptide(L)'
;MTAMLMGAGYGSAIYFFVRVLTERRWHRVGLGFLPITVFTWMMLGTTFLHWGRFRHGSFPFDLWFWIYLVTPVLVPAVWLVNRRHDPGTLEARDARFEAPVSRALVATGAVMVAIAAWMYLDPEGAVAVWPWGLTTLTGRAIAAFVALPGVGWLAIAADGRWSAARVMIETTALGLVLLLVAVARSWHDFHHANVLTYVYFLGLVGTLAGIATLRMWMLRRIEAGDAVRSEPEPPA
;
A
#
# COMPACT_ATOMS: atom_id res chain seq x y z
N MET A 1 -6.34 -9.50 -16.48
CA MET A 1 -5.57 -9.17 -15.26
C MET A 1 -5.64 -7.69 -14.85
N THR A 2 -5.23 -6.70 -15.68
CA THR A 2 -5.11 -5.27 -15.29
C THR A 2 -6.34 -4.69 -14.58
N ALA A 3 -7.55 -4.87 -15.13
CA ALA A 3 -8.77 -4.38 -14.51
C ALA A 3 -9.02 -5.00 -13.12
N MET A 4 -8.70 -6.28 -12.94
CA MET A 4 -8.83 -6.98 -11.65
C MET A 4 -7.77 -6.51 -10.65
N LEU A 5 -6.54 -6.20 -11.09
CA LEU A 5 -5.52 -5.58 -10.24
C LEU A 5 -6.00 -4.25 -9.68
N MET A 6 -6.49 -3.37 -10.56
CA MET A 6 -7.04 -2.07 -10.15
C MET A 6 -8.25 -2.24 -9.24
N GLY A 7 -9.15 -3.17 -9.56
CA GLY A 7 -10.30 -3.51 -8.72
C GLY A 7 -9.90 -3.99 -7.32
N ALA A 8 -8.86 -4.82 -7.19
CA ALA A 8 -8.32 -5.26 -5.91
C ALA A 8 -7.73 -4.08 -5.10
N GLY A 9 -6.98 -3.19 -5.77
CA GLY A 9 -6.42 -1.99 -5.14
C GLY A 9 -7.48 -1.00 -4.66
N TYR A 10 -8.52 -0.74 -5.45
CA TYR A 10 -9.65 0.08 -4.99
C TYR A 10 -10.48 -0.62 -3.92
N GLY A 11 -10.65 -1.94 -4.03
CA GLY A 11 -11.35 -2.76 -3.03
C GLY A 11 -10.69 -2.69 -1.65
N SER A 12 -9.35 -2.76 -1.58
CA SER A 12 -8.64 -2.55 -0.31
C SER A 12 -8.69 -1.09 0.16
N ALA A 13 -8.67 -0.12 -0.75
CA ALA A 13 -8.82 1.30 -0.39
C ALA A 13 -10.17 1.59 0.29
N ILE A 14 -11.26 0.92 -0.11
CA ILE A 14 -12.57 1.04 0.59
C ILE A 14 -12.41 0.68 2.07
N TYR A 15 -11.75 -0.43 2.38
CA TYR A 15 -11.47 -0.82 3.76
C TYR A 15 -10.67 0.27 4.50
N PHE A 16 -9.60 0.79 3.89
CA PHE A 16 -8.81 1.86 4.48
C PHE A 16 -9.65 3.09 4.81
N PHE A 17 -10.48 3.57 3.87
CA PHE A 17 -11.32 4.74 4.12
C PHE A 17 -12.43 4.48 5.13
N VAL A 18 -12.97 3.26 5.22
CA VAL A 18 -13.86 2.88 6.33
C VAL A 18 -13.12 3.02 7.67
N ARG A 19 -11.84 2.62 7.75
CA ARG A 19 -11.03 2.82 8.95
C ARG A 19 -10.73 4.30 9.22
N VAL A 20 -10.48 5.12 8.20
CA VAL A 20 -10.34 6.59 8.35
C VAL A 20 -11.60 7.21 8.95
N LEU A 21 -12.79 6.76 8.55
CA LEU A 21 -14.07 7.29 9.05
C LEU A 21 -14.45 6.78 10.44
N THR A 22 -13.92 5.63 10.86
CA THR A 22 -14.30 4.97 12.12
C THR A 22 -13.26 5.09 13.23
N GLU A 23 -12.00 5.33 12.88
CA GLU A 23 -10.90 5.43 13.85
C GLU A 23 -10.87 6.80 14.52
N ARG A 24 -10.72 6.81 15.84
CA ARG A 24 -10.70 8.05 16.65
C ARG A 24 -9.31 8.64 16.84
N ARG A 25 -8.27 7.89 16.47
CA ARG A 25 -6.87 8.26 16.72
C ARG A 25 -6.14 8.39 15.40
N TRP A 26 -5.59 9.57 15.17
CA TRP A 26 -4.98 9.92 13.90
C TRP A 26 -3.82 9.01 13.50
N HIS A 27 -2.90 8.69 14.42
CA HIS A 27 -1.69 7.93 14.11
C HIS A 27 -1.96 6.54 13.51
N ARG A 28 -3.11 5.93 13.85
CA ARG A 28 -3.52 4.61 13.32
C ARG A 28 -3.87 4.61 11.84
N VAL A 29 -4.21 5.77 11.26
CA VAL A 29 -4.60 5.92 9.84
C VAL A 29 -3.73 6.91 9.08
N GLY A 30 -3.06 7.83 9.77
CA GLY A 30 -2.32 8.93 9.17
C GLY A 30 -1.24 8.48 8.20
N LEU A 31 -0.57 7.35 8.46
CA LEU A 31 0.47 6.83 7.57
C LEU A 31 -0.07 6.48 6.17
N GLY A 32 -1.33 6.08 6.05
CA GLY A 32 -1.92 5.69 4.77
C GLY A 32 -2.13 6.84 3.79
N PHE A 33 -2.15 8.09 4.27
CA PHE A 33 -2.29 9.26 3.41
C PHE A 33 -1.03 9.53 2.56
N LEU A 34 0.16 9.15 3.04
CA LEU A 34 1.42 9.34 2.31
C LEU A 34 1.47 8.55 1.00
N PRO A 35 1.25 7.22 0.97
CA PRO A 35 1.20 6.47 -0.28
C PRO A 35 0.04 6.90 -1.18
N ILE A 36 -1.13 7.25 -0.62
CA ILE A 36 -2.26 7.76 -1.41
C ILE A 36 -1.90 9.09 -2.10
N THR A 37 -1.14 9.96 -1.44
CA THR A 37 -0.65 11.20 -2.05
C THR A 37 0.20 10.90 -3.28
N VAL A 38 1.17 9.98 -3.17
CA VAL A 38 2.01 9.59 -4.31
C VAL A 38 1.17 8.96 -5.43
N PHE A 39 0.27 8.04 -5.08
CA PHE A 39 -0.64 7.40 -6.03
C PHE A 39 -1.47 8.42 -6.82
N THR A 40 -2.10 9.37 -6.12
CA THR A 40 -2.99 10.36 -6.76
C THR A 40 -2.22 11.30 -7.68
N TRP A 41 -1.02 11.73 -7.31
CA TRP A 41 -0.14 12.51 -8.20
C TRP A 41 0.29 11.71 -9.45
N MET A 42 0.68 10.45 -9.29
CA MET A 42 1.02 9.58 -10.43
C MET A 42 -0.19 9.33 -11.35
N MET A 43 -1.38 9.16 -10.79
CA MET A 43 -2.60 8.99 -11.57
C MET A 43 -3.03 10.26 -12.30
N LEU A 44 -2.87 11.43 -11.68
CA LEU A 44 -3.08 12.73 -12.34
C LEU A 44 -2.10 12.91 -13.51
N GLY A 45 -0.81 12.67 -13.27
CA GLY A 45 0.21 12.74 -14.32
C GLY A 45 -0.08 11.76 -15.47
N THR A 46 -0.45 10.51 -15.16
CA THR A 46 -0.88 9.52 -16.16
C THR A 46 -2.08 10.01 -16.97
N THR A 47 -3.04 10.66 -16.30
CA THR A 47 -4.26 11.18 -16.94
C THR A 47 -3.91 12.26 -17.97
N PHE A 48 -3.04 13.21 -17.63
CA PHE A 48 -2.61 14.24 -18.57
C PHE A 48 -1.70 13.71 -19.69
N LEU A 49 -0.75 12.83 -19.37
CA LEU A 49 0.16 12.24 -20.36
C LEU A 49 -0.57 11.43 -21.43
N HIS A 50 -1.74 10.88 -21.08
CA HIS A 50 -2.55 10.07 -21.98
C HIS A 50 -3.93 10.68 -22.23
N TRP A 51 -4.05 12.00 -22.17
CA TRP A 51 -5.33 12.72 -22.25
C TRP A 51 -6.25 12.19 -23.36
N GLY A 52 -5.73 12.12 -24.59
CA GLY A 52 -6.50 11.68 -25.77
C GLY A 52 -6.86 10.19 -25.81
N ARG A 53 -6.38 9.35 -24.87
CA ARG A 53 -6.79 7.94 -24.76
C ARG A 53 -8.10 7.79 -23.99
N PHE A 54 -8.50 8.80 -23.22
CA PHE A 54 -9.71 8.73 -22.41
C PHE A 54 -10.95 9.04 -23.24
N ARG A 55 -12.07 8.40 -22.89
CA ARG A 55 -13.37 8.64 -23.51
C ARG A 55 -14.00 9.90 -22.91
N HIS A 56 -13.68 11.06 -23.47
CA HIS A 56 -14.25 12.35 -23.08
C HIS A 56 -15.79 12.38 -23.24
N GLY A 57 -16.45 13.24 -22.45
CA GLY A 57 -17.91 13.39 -22.46
C GLY A 57 -18.66 12.17 -21.90
N SER A 58 -17.99 11.34 -21.10
CA SER A 58 -18.59 10.19 -20.45
C SER A 58 -18.48 10.33 -18.93
N PHE A 59 -19.56 10.02 -18.23
CA PHE A 59 -19.61 10.09 -16.76
C PHE A 59 -18.44 9.35 -16.06
N PRO A 60 -18.01 8.14 -16.48
CA PRO A 60 -16.86 7.48 -15.87
C PRO A 60 -15.56 8.27 -16.01
N PHE A 61 -15.34 8.94 -17.14
CA PHE A 61 -14.15 9.78 -17.32
C PHE A 61 -14.24 11.05 -16.48
N ASP A 62 -15.41 11.70 -16.44
CA ASP A 62 -15.59 12.91 -15.64
C ASP A 62 -15.33 12.61 -14.15
N LEU A 63 -15.87 11.51 -13.64
CA LEU A 63 -15.63 11.05 -12.27
C LEU A 63 -14.14 10.76 -12.03
N TRP A 64 -13.49 10.01 -12.94
CA TRP A 64 -12.06 9.72 -12.86
C TRP A 64 -11.22 11.00 -12.81
N PHE A 65 -11.47 11.92 -13.74
CA PHE A 65 -10.73 13.17 -13.86
C PHE A 65 -10.87 14.03 -12.61
N TRP A 66 -12.10 14.25 -12.13
CA TRP A 66 -12.32 15.08 -10.93
C TRP A 66 -11.72 14.45 -9.67
N ILE A 67 -11.82 13.13 -9.49
CA ILE A 67 -11.16 12.44 -8.37
C ILE A 67 -9.66 12.69 -8.42
N TYR A 68 -9.01 12.48 -9.58
CA TYR A 68 -7.56 12.64 -9.69
C TYR A 68 -7.09 14.08 -9.81
N LEU A 69 -7.97 15.03 -10.11
CA LEU A 69 -7.63 16.45 -10.06
C LEU A 69 -7.63 16.98 -8.61
N VAL A 70 -8.60 16.54 -7.79
CA VAL A 70 -8.79 17.08 -6.43
C VAL A 70 -7.95 16.35 -5.39
N THR A 71 -7.89 15.02 -5.45
CA THR A 71 -7.24 14.21 -4.40
C THR A 71 -5.73 14.45 -4.21
N PRO A 72 -4.91 14.78 -5.23
CA PRO A 72 -3.49 15.07 -5.03
C PRO A 72 -3.21 16.28 -4.14
N VAL A 73 -4.19 17.18 -3.99
CA VAL A 73 -4.13 18.33 -3.08
C VAL A 73 -4.85 18.03 -1.77
N LEU A 74 -6.06 17.46 -1.85
CA LEU A 74 -6.89 17.22 -0.68
C LEU A 74 -6.25 16.22 0.30
N VAL A 75 -5.71 15.10 -0.19
CA VAL A 75 -5.11 14.05 0.64
C VAL A 75 -3.92 14.56 1.46
N PRO A 76 -2.88 15.19 0.87
CA PRO A 76 -1.79 15.74 1.67
C PRO A 76 -2.22 16.91 2.56
N ALA A 77 -3.19 17.74 2.14
CA ALA A 77 -3.72 18.80 2.98
C ALA A 77 -4.38 18.24 4.26
N VAL A 78 -5.22 17.21 4.13
CA VAL A 78 -5.82 16.51 5.28
C VAL A 78 -4.73 15.94 6.18
N TRP A 79 -3.70 15.34 5.61
CA TRP A 79 -2.58 14.81 6.40
C TRP A 79 -1.83 15.91 7.17
N LEU A 80 -1.49 17.01 6.51
CA LEU A 80 -0.78 18.15 7.09
C LEU A 80 -1.55 18.80 8.24
N VAL A 81 -2.87 18.96 8.09
CA VAL A 81 -3.74 19.58 9.11
C VAL A 81 -3.91 18.67 10.33
N ASN A 82 -3.93 17.36 10.13
CA ASN A 82 -4.22 16.40 11.19
C ASN A 82 -2.99 15.80 11.88
N ARG A 83 -1.78 15.89 11.29
CA ARG A 83 -0.54 15.34 11.87
C ARG A 83 -0.23 15.84 13.29
N ARG A 84 -0.70 17.04 13.66
CA ARG A 84 -0.56 17.60 15.02
C ARG A 84 -1.32 16.82 16.10
N HIS A 85 -2.28 15.97 15.71
CA HIS A 85 -3.02 15.11 16.61
C HIS A 85 -2.35 13.74 16.80
N ASP A 86 -1.16 13.53 16.23
CA ASP A 86 -0.34 12.37 16.55
C ASP A 86 0.42 12.64 17.87
N PRO A 87 0.21 11.83 18.92
CA PRO A 87 0.91 12.00 20.19
C PRO A 87 2.42 11.69 20.10
N GLY A 88 2.89 11.01 19.05
CA GLY A 88 4.30 10.59 18.91
C GLY A 88 4.77 9.53 19.91
N THR A 89 3.94 9.18 20.89
CA THR A 89 4.21 8.17 21.92
C THR A 89 3.56 6.83 21.57
N LEU A 90 3.92 5.79 22.33
CA LEU A 90 3.31 4.47 22.24
C LEU A 90 1.94 4.46 22.92
N GLU A 91 1.01 3.69 22.37
CA GLU A 91 -0.26 3.42 23.03
C GLU A 91 -0.14 2.32 24.10
N ALA A 92 -1.19 2.17 24.91
CA ALA A 92 -1.39 0.94 25.66
C ALA A 92 -1.46 -0.26 24.69
N ARG A 93 -0.75 -1.34 25.02
CA ARG A 93 -0.61 -2.54 24.16
C ARG A 93 0.00 -2.25 22.79
N ASP A 94 1.07 -1.46 22.78
CA ASP A 94 1.83 -1.11 21.58
C ASP A 94 3.32 -1.40 21.75
N ALA A 95 4.02 -1.56 20.62
CA ALA A 95 5.45 -1.80 20.59
C ALA A 95 6.08 -1.22 19.33
N ARG A 96 7.38 -0.91 19.40
CA ARG A 96 8.16 -0.50 18.23
C ARG A 96 8.68 -1.71 17.46
N PHE A 97 8.77 -1.59 16.14
CA PHE A 97 9.48 -2.56 15.32
C PHE A 97 10.96 -2.63 15.73
N GLU A 98 11.51 -3.83 15.69
CA GLU A 98 12.95 -4.02 15.88
C GLU A 98 13.72 -3.64 14.62
N ALA A 99 14.98 -3.26 14.77
CA ALA A 99 15.84 -2.82 13.67
C ALA A 99 15.89 -3.79 12.46
N PRO A 100 15.89 -5.13 12.62
CA PRO A 100 15.81 -6.04 11.48
C PRO A 100 14.50 -5.90 10.69
N VAL A 101 13.36 -5.77 11.39
CA VAL A 101 12.05 -5.61 10.75
C VAL A 101 11.97 -4.27 10.03
N SER A 102 12.41 -3.18 10.67
CA SER A 102 12.44 -1.86 10.04
C SER A 102 13.35 -1.85 8.80
N ARG A 103 14.53 -2.49 8.85
CA ARG A 103 15.41 -2.60 7.68
C ARG A 103 14.77 -3.41 6.54
N ALA A 104 14.07 -4.50 6.85
CA ALA A 104 13.36 -5.29 5.84
C ALA A 104 12.23 -4.49 5.18
N LEU A 105 11.47 -3.71 5.96
CA LEU A 105 10.44 -2.79 5.46
C LEU A 105 11.05 -1.71 4.56
N VAL A 106 12.17 -1.09 4.97
CA VAL A 106 12.87 -0.09 4.15
C VAL A 106 13.36 -0.69 2.84
N ALA A 107 14.02 -1.85 2.88
CA ALA A 107 14.53 -2.52 1.68
C ALA A 107 13.39 -2.86 0.71
N THR A 108 12.31 -3.46 1.22
CA THR A 108 11.14 -3.82 0.40
C THR A 108 10.48 -2.56 -0.19
N GLY A 109 10.26 -1.54 0.64
CA GLY A 109 9.68 -0.27 0.21
C GLY A 109 10.51 0.43 -0.88
N ALA A 110 11.83 0.50 -0.69
CA ALA A 110 12.75 1.11 -1.64
C ALA A 110 12.77 0.38 -2.99
N VAL A 111 12.80 -0.96 -2.97
CA VAL A 111 12.74 -1.76 -4.20
C VAL A 111 11.42 -1.53 -4.94
N MET A 112 10.28 -1.52 -4.24
CA MET A 112 8.98 -1.27 -4.87
C MET A 112 8.87 0.15 -5.44
N VAL A 113 9.37 1.16 -4.73
CA VAL A 113 9.43 2.54 -5.23
C VAL A 113 10.33 2.64 -6.46
N ALA A 114 11.48 1.97 -6.48
CA ALA A 114 12.35 1.93 -7.65
C ALA A 114 11.67 1.28 -8.86
N ILE A 115 10.96 0.16 -8.65
CA ILE A 115 10.17 -0.50 -9.70
C ILE A 115 9.07 0.44 -10.21
N ALA A 116 8.31 1.07 -9.31
CA ALA A 116 7.27 2.02 -9.69
C ALA A 116 7.83 3.21 -10.47
N ALA A 117 8.94 3.78 -10.04
CA ALA A 117 9.60 4.88 -10.72
C ALA A 117 10.06 4.47 -12.13
N TRP A 118 10.73 3.32 -12.27
CA TRP A 118 11.14 2.79 -13.56
C TRP A 118 9.94 2.57 -14.49
N MET A 119 8.89 1.88 -14.03
CA MET A 119 7.69 1.63 -14.82
C MET A 119 6.98 2.92 -15.26
N TYR A 120 7.02 3.95 -14.42
CA TYR A 120 6.34 5.21 -14.70
C TYR A 120 7.11 6.08 -15.72
N LEU A 121 8.44 6.13 -15.58
CA LEU A 121 9.34 6.90 -16.43
C LEU A 121 9.56 6.22 -17.79
N ASP A 122 9.75 4.90 -17.80
CA ASP A 122 9.94 4.05 -18.99
C ASP A 122 8.81 2.99 -19.09
N PRO A 123 7.60 3.38 -19.53
CA PRO A 123 6.50 2.44 -19.65
C PRO A 123 6.68 1.46 -20.81
N GLU A 124 7.53 1.75 -21.81
CA GLU A 124 7.78 0.85 -22.93
C GLU A 124 8.64 -0.34 -22.49
N GLY A 125 9.71 -0.08 -21.74
CA GLY A 125 10.49 -1.14 -21.09
C GLY A 125 9.64 -2.00 -20.16
N ALA A 126 8.74 -1.37 -19.39
CA ALA A 126 7.79 -2.11 -18.55
C ALA A 126 6.86 -3.01 -19.37
N VAL A 127 6.26 -2.50 -20.46
CA VAL A 127 5.38 -3.27 -21.35
C VAL A 127 6.10 -4.48 -21.94
N ALA A 128 7.39 -4.34 -22.29
CA ALA A 128 8.16 -5.41 -22.93
C ALA A 128 8.40 -6.62 -22.03
N VAL A 129 8.52 -6.43 -20.72
CA VAL A 129 8.85 -7.51 -19.76
C VAL A 129 7.70 -7.88 -18.83
N TRP A 130 6.57 -7.17 -18.88
CA TRP A 130 5.50 -7.39 -17.91
C TRP A 130 4.91 -8.81 -18.00
N PRO A 131 4.45 -9.40 -16.87
CA PRO A 131 3.96 -10.78 -16.88
C PRO A 131 2.63 -11.00 -17.62
N TRP A 132 1.93 -9.94 -18.02
CA TRP A 132 0.71 -9.97 -18.84
C TRP A 132 0.67 -8.74 -19.76
N GLY A 133 -0.24 -8.73 -20.73
CA GLY A 133 -0.36 -7.63 -21.69
C GLY A 133 -0.67 -6.27 -21.05
N LEU A 134 0.18 -5.28 -21.33
CA LEU A 134 0.01 -3.88 -20.93
C LEU A 134 0.06 -2.93 -22.13
N THR A 135 -0.67 -1.82 -22.01
CA THR A 135 -0.40 -0.60 -22.76
C THR A 135 0.46 0.36 -21.93
N THR A 136 1.07 1.37 -22.56
CA THR A 136 1.83 2.42 -21.85
C THR A 136 0.97 3.23 -20.86
N LEU A 137 -0.33 3.41 -21.14
CA LEU A 137 -1.29 4.00 -20.20
C LEU A 137 -1.46 3.12 -18.96
N THR A 138 -1.72 1.82 -19.16
CA THR A 138 -1.94 0.89 -18.04
C THR A 138 -0.65 0.59 -17.28
N GLY A 139 0.52 0.66 -17.93
CA GLY A 139 1.82 0.52 -17.28
C GLY A 139 2.07 1.63 -16.26
N ARG A 140 1.84 2.90 -16.63
CA ARG A 140 1.93 4.03 -15.70
C ARG A 140 0.88 3.96 -14.59
N ALA A 141 -0.34 3.53 -14.90
CA ALA A 141 -1.38 3.34 -13.88
C ALA A 141 -0.99 2.24 -12.88
N ILE A 142 -0.50 1.08 -13.33
CA ILE A 142 -0.02 0.01 -12.45
C ILE A 142 1.19 0.47 -11.64
N ALA A 143 2.09 1.26 -12.21
CA ALA A 143 3.21 1.83 -11.47
C ALA A 143 2.73 2.62 -10.23
N ALA A 144 1.63 3.37 -10.35
CA ALA A 144 1.01 4.05 -9.21
C ALA A 144 0.54 3.05 -8.14
N PHE A 145 -0.08 1.94 -8.53
CA PHE A 145 -0.48 0.87 -7.60
C PHE A 145 0.72 0.16 -6.95
N VAL A 146 1.85 0.02 -7.64
CA VAL A 146 3.09 -0.51 -7.06
C VAL A 146 3.70 0.48 -6.06
N ALA A 147 3.59 1.77 -6.30
CA ALA A 147 4.07 2.81 -5.40
C ALA A 147 3.33 2.82 -4.05
N LEU A 148 2.05 2.43 -4.00
CA LEU A 148 1.25 2.39 -2.76
C LEU A 148 1.92 1.58 -1.62
N PRO A 149 2.15 0.26 -1.76
CA PRO A 149 2.87 -0.50 -0.75
C PRO A 149 4.33 -0.06 -0.61
N GLY A 150 4.99 0.40 -1.68
CA GLY A 150 6.38 0.87 -1.61
C GLY A 150 6.57 2.04 -0.64
N VAL A 151 5.83 3.13 -0.87
CA VAL A 151 5.80 4.30 0.02
C VAL A 151 5.24 3.92 1.38
N GLY A 152 4.26 3.02 1.42
CA GLY A 152 3.66 2.56 2.65
C GLY A 152 4.64 1.86 3.60
N TRP A 153 5.50 0.98 3.08
CA TRP A 153 6.53 0.31 3.90
C TRP A 153 7.58 1.29 4.40
N LEU A 154 7.96 2.28 3.60
CA LEU A 154 8.87 3.35 4.04
C LEU A 154 8.25 4.18 5.15
N ALA A 155 6.98 4.56 5.02
CA ALA A 155 6.25 5.32 6.03
C ALA A 155 6.12 4.55 7.35
N ILE A 156 5.78 3.26 7.28
CA ILE A 156 5.69 2.38 8.45
C ILE A 156 7.05 2.25 9.14
N ALA A 157 8.13 2.06 8.37
CA ALA A 157 9.47 1.94 8.94
C ALA A 157 9.95 3.24 9.58
N ALA A 158 9.61 4.39 9.00
CA ALA A 158 9.96 5.71 9.52
C ALA A 158 9.25 6.03 10.85
N ASP A 159 7.98 5.64 10.99
CA ASP A 159 7.23 5.82 12.24
C ASP A 159 7.67 4.82 13.32
N GLY A 160 7.78 3.55 12.94
CA GLY A 160 8.28 2.49 13.79
C GLY A 160 7.27 1.92 14.79
N ARG A 161 6.08 2.52 14.99
CA ARG A 161 5.07 2.02 15.94
C ARG A 161 4.12 1.02 15.27
N TRP A 162 3.84 -0.09 15.95
CA TRP A 162 2.91 -1.10 15.46
C TRP A 162 1.46 -0.59 15.37
N SER A 163 1.00 0.17 16.37
CA SER A 163 -0.34 0.75 16.39
C SER A 163 -0.60 1.64 15.16
N ALA A 164 0.39 2.43 14.74
CA ALA A 164 0.32 3.28 13.57
C ALA A 164 0.30 2.48 12.25
N ALA A 165 1.03 1.36 12.21
CA ALA A 165 1.15 0.52 11.03
C ALA A 165 -0.05 -0.40 10.79
N ARG A 166 -0.81 -0.73 11.83
CA ARG A 166 -1.78 -1.84 11.81
C ARG A 166 -2.85 -1.74 10.73
N VAL A 167 -3.51 -0.60 10.60
CA VAL A 167 -4.59 -0.42 9.60
C VAL A 167 -4.04 -0.53 8.19
N MET A 168 -2.84 0.01 7.96
CA MET A 168 -2.17 -0.09 6.67
C MET A 168 -1.77 -1.53 6.34
N ILE A 169 -1.19 -2.25 7.30
CA ILE A 169 -0.84 -3.67 7.12
C ILE A 169 -2.10 -4.50 6.83
N GLU A 170 -3.21 -4.24 7.54
CA GLU A 170 -4.52 -4.88 7.30
C GLU A 170 -5.05 -4.57 5.90
N THR A 171 -4.95 -3.32 5.47
CA THR A 171 -5.33 -2.87 4.12
C THR A 171 -4.52 -3.57 3.05
N THR A 172 -3.19 -3.64 3.21
CA THR A 172 -2.30 -4.32 2.26
C THR A 172 -2.58 -5.81 2.23
N ALA A 173 -2.81 -6.45 3.37
CA ALA A 173 -3.17 -7.88 3.42
C ALA A 173 -4.47 -8.16 2.66
N LEU A 174 -5.51 -7.34 2.86
CA LEU A 174 -6.75 -7.46 2.10
C LEU A 174 -6.52 -7.27 0.59
N GLY A 175 -5.73 -6.26 0.21
CA GLY A 175 -5.35 -6.04 -1.18
C GLY A 175 -4.62 -7.23 -1.79
N LEU A 176 -3.68 -7.84 -1.06
CA LEU A 176 -2.96 -9.04 -1.50
C LEU A 176 -3.89 -10.24 -1.67
N VAL A 177 -4.84 -10.46 -0.76
CA VAL A 177 -5.84 -11.53 -0.89
C VAL A 177 -6.68 -11.32 -2.15
N LEU A 178 -7.20 -10.11 -2.37
CA LEU A 178 -7.97 -9.78 -3.57
C LEU A 178 -7.12 -9.92 -4.85
N LEU A 179 -5.84 -9.55 -4.81
CA LEU A 179 -4.90 -9.73 -5.91
C LEU A 179 -4.62 -11.21 -6.20
N LEU A 180 -4.48 -12.05 -5.18
CA LEU A 180 -4.29 -13.49 -5.37
C LEU A 180 -5.55 -14.12 -5.98
N VAL A 181 -6.75 -13.69 -5.58
CA VAL A 181 -8.00 -14.08 -6.24
C VAL A 181 -8.02 -13.62 -7.70
N ALA A 182 -7.59 -12.38 -7.98
CA ALA A 182 -7.47 -11.87 -9.34
C ALA A 182 -6.50 -12.71 -10.19
N VAL A 183 -5.32 -13.03 -9.66
CA VAL A 183 -4.32 -13.88 -10.32
C VAL A 183 -4.90 -15.27 -10.60
N ALA A 184 -5.56 -15.90 -9.63
CA ALA A 184 -6.18 -17.20 -9.83
C ALA A 184 -7.26 -17.16 -10.93
N ARG A 185 -8.08 -16.10 -10.95
CA ARG A 185 -9.17 -15.94 -11.92
C ARG A 185 -8.67 -15.63 -13.33
N SER A 186 -7.56 -14.91 -13.45
CA SER A 186 -6.99 -14.51 -14.74
C SER A 186 -5.65 -15.16 -15.02
N TRP A 187 -5.40 -16.37 -14.49
CA TRP A 187 -4.12 -17.06 -14.63
C TRP A 187 -3.73 -17.26 -16.10
N HIS A 188 -4.72 -17.51 -16.96
CA HIS A 188 -4.56 -17.68 -18.40
C HIS A 188 -4.13 -16.39 -19.15
N ASP A 189 -4.27 -15.21 -18.55
CA ASP A 189 -3.81 -13.94 -19.14
C ASP A 189 -2.29 -13.76 -19.02
N PHE A 190 -1.62 -14.59 -18.20
CA PHE A 190 -0.20 -14.46 -17.93
C PHE A 190 0.66 -15.13 -18.99
N HIS A 191 1.81 -14.51 -19.28
CA HIS A 191 2.85 -15.08 -20.13
C HIS A 191 3.62 -16.14 -19.33
N HIS A 192 3.22 -17.42 -19.41
CA HIS A 192 3.83 -18.49 -18.61
C HIS A 192 5.30 -18.82 -18.96
N ALA A 193 5.78 -18.39 -20.13
CA ALA A 193 7.20 -18.46 -20.50
C ALA A 193 8.04 -17.34 -19.83
N ASN A 194 7.40 -16.29 -19.32
CA ASN A 194 8.05 -15.20 -18.63
C ASN A 194 8.23 -15.55 -17.13
N VAL A 195 9.49 -15.61 -16.67
CA VAL A 195 9.84 -15.90 -15.27
C VAL A 195 9.19 -14.89 -14.30
N LEU A 196 8.97 -13.64 -14.73
CA LEU A 196 8.36 -12.60 -13.90
C LEU A 196 6.92 -12.92 -13.51
N THR A 197 6.22 -13.81 -14.23
CA THR A 197 4.91 -14.36 -13.84
C THR A 197 4.98 -15.02 -12.47
N TYR A 198 5.97 -15.89 -12.29
CA TYR A 198 6.14 -16.63 -11.05
C TYR A 198 6.76 -15.75 -9.95
N VAL A 199 7.68 -14.85 -10.30
CA VAL A 199 8.22 -13.87 -9.35
C VAL A 199 7.10 -12.99 -8.79
N TYR A 200 6.19 -12.50 -9.65
CA TYR A 200 5.03 -11.71 -9.22
C TYR A 200 4.14 -12.53 -8.29
N PHE A 201 3.72 -13.73 -8.70
CA PHE A 201 2.86 -14.60 -7.89
C PHE A 201 3.48 -14.96 -6.53
N LEU A 202 4.72 -15.46 -6.52
CA LEU A 202 5.44 -15.81 -5.30
C LEU A 202 5.72 -14.58 -4.43
N GLY A 203 5.94 -13.42 -5.03
CA GLY A 203 6.07 -12.14 -4.32
C GLY A 203 4.80 -11.78 -3.56
N LEU A 204 3.62 -11.94 -4.17
CA LEU A 204 2.33 -11.71 -3.50
C LEU A 204 2.13 -12.68 -2.32
N VAL A 205 2.36 -13.98 -2.55
CA VAL A 205 2.21 -15.03 -1.52
C VAL A 205 3.20 -14.79 -0.38
N GLY A 206 4.46 -14.56 -0.70
CA GLY A 206 5.53 -14.30 0.26
C GLY A 206 5.28 -13.04 1.10
N THR A 207 4.79 -11.96 0.48
CA THR A 207 4.42 -10.73 1.19
C THR A 207 3.26 -10.98 2.15
N LEU A 208 2.22 -11.70 1.72
CA LEU A 208 1.07 -12.02 2.56
C LEU A 208 1.48 -12.90 3.76
N ALA A 209 2.30 -13.92 3.52
CA ALA A 209 2.85 -14.78 4.56
C ALA A 209 3.76 -13.99 5.53
N GLY A 210 4.57 -13.07 5.01
CA GLY A 210 5.40 -12.16 5.80
C GLY A 210 4.56 -11.26 6.70
N ILE A 211 3.48 -10.68 6.19
CA ILE A 211 2.52 -9.88 6.97
C ILE A 211 1.86 -10.72 8.07
N ALA A 212 1.39 -11.93 7.73
CA ALA A 212 0.78 -12.83 8.72
C ALA A 212 1.76 -13.19 9.84
N THR A 213 3.01 -13.51 9.48
CA THR A 213 4.08 -13.83 10.43
C THR A 213 4.41 -12.64 11.32
N LEU A 214 4.58 -11.45 10.74
CA LEU A 214 4.83 -10.21 11.48
C LEU A 214 3.71 -9.91 12.47
N ARG A 215 2.45 -10.05 12.03
CA ARG A 215 1.28 -9.83 12.88
C ARG A 215 1.26 -10.79 14.08
N MET A 216 1.47 -12.08 13.85
CA MET A 216 1.51 -13.08 14.93
C MET A 216 2.65 -12.79 15.92
N TRP A 217 3.83 -12.45 15.41
CA TRP A 217 4.98 -12.14 16.24
C TRP A 217 4.77 -10.88 17.10
N MET A 218 4.23 -9.81 16.51
CA MET A 218 3.93 -8.57 17.23
C MET A 218 2.89 -8.77 18.33
N LEU A 219 1.84 -9.55 18.07
CA LEU A 219 0.81 -9.84 19.07
C LEU A 219 1.41 -10.58 20.28
N ARG A 220 2.19 -11.65 20.04
CA ARG A 220 2.88 -12.40 21.10
C ARG A 220 3.82 -11.52 21.92
N ARG A 221 4.55 -10.62 21.25
CA ARG A 221 5.50 -9.71 21.90
C ARG A 221 4.80 -8.70 22.80
N ILE A 222 3.67 -8.16 22.35
CA ILE A 222 2.87 -7.22 23.15
C ILE A 222 2.27 -7.93 24.37
N GLU A 223 1.73 -9.13 24.19
CA GLU A 223 1.19 -9.95 25.29
C GLU A 223 2.26 -10.29 26.34
N ALA A 224 3.46 -10.68 25.92
CA ALA A 224 4.58 -10.95 26.82
C ALA A 224 5.02 -9.69 27.60
N GLY A 225 5.08 -8.53 26.92
CA GLY A 225 5.42 -7.26 27.56
C GLY A 225 4.35 -6.71 28.51
N ASP A 226 3.09 -7.12 28.32
CA ASP A 226 2.00 -6.82 29.24
C ASP A 226 2.06 -7.72 30.48
N ALA A 227 2.36 -9.01 30.32
CA ALA A 227 2.49 -9.96 31.43
C ALA A 227 3.56 -9.54 32.45
N VAL A 228 4.74 -9.11 31.96
CA VAL A 228 5.84 -8.61 32.80
C VAL A 228 5.44 -7.36 33.59
N ARG A 229 4.59 -6.49 33.03
CA ARG A 229 4.12 -5.26 33.71
C ARG A 229 3.03 -5.51 34.75
N SER A 230 2.41 -6.70 34.74
CA SER A 230 1.35 -7.07 35.68
C SER A 230 1.84 -7.85 36.91
N GLU A 231 3.12 -8.23 36.97
CA GLU A 231 3.68 -8.85 38.18
C GLU A 231 3.85 -7.81 39.30
N PRO A 232 3.32 -8.04 40.51
CA PRO A 232 3.50 -7.14 41.63
C PRO A 232 4.97 -7.08 42.07
N GLU A 233 5.48 -5.89 42.37
CA GLU A 233 6.83 -5.70 42.94
C GLU A 233 6.98 -6.57 44.21
N PRO A 234 8.09 -7.33 44.35
CA PRO A 234 8.33 -8.10 45.57
C PRO A 234 8.43 -7.14 46.76
N PRO A 235 7.85 -7.49 47.93
CA PRO A 235 7.94 -6.66 49.12
C PRO A 235 9.41 -6.50 49.54
N ALA A 236 9.81 -5.25 49.77
CA ALA A 236 11.13 -4.84 50.24
C ALA A 236 11.43 -5.30 51.67
#